data_AF-A0A1A9HNX6-F1
#
_entry.id   AF-A0A1A9HNX6-F1
#
_cell.length_a   1.000
_cell.length_b   1.000
_cell.length_c   1.000
_cell.angle_alpha   90.00
_cell.angle_beta   90.00
_cell.angle_gamma   90.00
#
_symmetry.space_group_name_H-M   'P 1'
#
loop_
_entity.id
_entity.type
_entity.pdbx_description
1 polymer ?
#
loop_
_entity_poly.entity_id
_entity_poly.type
_entity_poly.pdbx_seq_one_letter_code
_entity_poly.pdbx_strand_id
1 'polypeptide(L)'
;MSHADAPLTAAAHQALQKLSHELPDACERLDYVKRMTDQAANKVLGIVESAQDDAQAVARQGHELSESLQRLAAAPDLSVERARAMMRLCAAYAAGAAGFADRVKGLQTEIMMAQDFQDLSGQVINKVLGMLRPAEEPLQQLLAGQEHAAPATAAEEQLAGVQTPDKALQQDDVDAMLAEMGF
;
A
#
# COMPACT_ATOMS: atom_id res chain seq x y z
N MET A 1 4.10 12.59 -55.43
CA MET A 1 4.43 13.20 -54.12
C MET A 1 4.21 12.17 -53.00
N SER A 2 4.98 11.06 -52.97
CA SER A 2 4.69 9.90 -52.09
C SER A 2 5.92 9.34 -51.35
N HIS A 3 7.01 10.11 -51.21
CA HIS A 3 8.28 9.58 -50.68
C HIS A 3 8.65 10.07 -49.27
N ALA A 4 7.91 10.99 -48.66
CA ALA A 4 8.21 11.48 -47.31
C ALA A 4 7.74 10.54 -46.19
N ASP A 5 6.78 9.65 -46.48
CA ASP A 5 6.06 8.86 -45.46
C ASP A 5 6.63 7.43 -45.25
N ALA A 6 7.44 6.96 -46.19
CA ALA A 6 8.02 5.61 -46.18
C ALA A 6 9.03 5.31 -45.05
N PRO A 7 9.93 6.24 -44.65
CA PRO A 7 10.89 5.95 -43.57
C PRO A 7 10.24 6.02 -42.17
N LEU A 8 9.25 6.89 -41.98
CA LEU A 8 8.46 7.02 -40.75
C LEU A 8 7.63 5.76 -40.49
N THR A 9 6.99 5.22 -41.53
CA THR A 9 6.22 3.97 -41.44
C THR A 9 7.12 2.75 -41.19
N ALA A 10 8.33 2.68 -41.74
CA ALA A 10 9.26 1.57 -41.49
C ALA A 10 9.75 1.52 -40.03
N ALA A 11 10.11 2.67 -39.45
CA ALA A 11 10.53 2.75 -38.05
C ALA A 11 9.39 2.36 -37.09
N ALA A 12 8.18 2.83 -37.36
CA ALA A 12 7.00 2.46 -36.58
C ALA A 12 6.62 0.98 -36.72
N HIS A 13 6.76 0.40 -37.91
CA HIS A 13 6.53 -1.03 -38.13
C HIS A 13 7.53 -1.89 -37.35
N GLN A 14 8.81 -1.49 -37.33
CA GLN A 14 9.84 -2.16 -36.56
C GLN A 14 9.60 -2.04 -35.04
N ALA A 15 9.15 -0.87 -34.57
CA ALA A 15 8.77 -0.67 -33.18
C ALA A 15 7.57 -1.53 -32.78
N LEU A 16 6.52 -1.60 -33.60
CA LEU A 16 5.36 -2.46 -33.40
C LEU A 16 5.75 -3.95 -33.38
N GLN A 17 6.64 -4.37 -34.27
CA GLN A 17 7.10 -5.75 -34.33
C GLN A 17 7.91 -6.13 -33.09
N LYS A 18 8.77 -5.23 -32.58
CA LYS A 18 9.47 -5.42 -31.30
C LYS A 18 8.49 -5.48 -30.13
N LEU A 19 7.59 -4.51 -30.04
CA LEU A 19 6.58 -4.42 -29.00
C LEU A 19 5.69 -5.68 -28.98
N SER A 20 5.32 -6.21 -30.15
CA SER A 20 4.58 -7.47 -30.26
C SER A 20 5.30 -8.68 -29.63
N HIS A 21 6.63 -8.68 -29.60
CA HIS A 21 7.41 -9.75 -28.97
C HIS A 21 7.65 -9.49 -27.47
N GLU A 22 7.76 -8.22 -27.07
CA GLU A 22 8.03 -7.82 -25.68
C GLU A 22 6.77 -7.70 -24.81
N LEU A 23 5.60 -7.43 -25.41
CA LEU A 23 4.32 -7.28 -24.70
C LEU A 23 3.93 -8.51 -23.87
N PRO A 24 4.03 -9.75 -24.37
CA PRO A 24 3.74 -10.93 -23.56
C PRO A 24 4.60 -11.01 -22.28
N ASP A 25 5.92 -10.76 -22.37
CA ASP A 25 6.83 -10.72 -21.21
C ASP A 25 6.46 -9.57 -20.25
N ALA A 26 6.10 -8.40 -20.79
CA ALA A 26 5.64 -7.27 -19.99
C ALA A 26 4.36 -7.60 -19.21
N CYS A 27 3.39 -8.27 -19.84
CA CYS A 27 2.17 -8.73 -19.18
C CYS A 27 2.46 -9.75 -18.07
N GLU A 28 3.29 -10.78 -18.33
CA GLU A 28 3.67 -11.77 -17.32
C GLU A 28 4.37 -11.13 -16.11
N ARG A 29 5.21 -10.13 -16.37
CA ARG A 29 5.87 -9.33 -15.32
C ARG A 29 4.87 -8.52 -14.48
N LEU A 30 3.90 -7.88 -15.11
CA LEU A 30 2.87 -7.13 -14.38
C LEU A 30 1.95 -8.09 -13.59
N ASP A 31 1.64 -9.27 -14.10
CA ASP A 31 0.92 -10.32 -13.36
C ASP A 31 1.71 -10.80 -12.14
N TYR A 32 3.04 -10.91 -12.25
CA TYR A 32 3.90 -11.18 -11.11
C TYR A 32 3.84 -10.07 -10.06
N VAL A 33 3.90 -8.79 -10.48
CA VAL A 33 3.74 -7.64 -9.56
C VAL A 33 2.40 -7.68 -8.86
N LYS A 34 1.31 -7.94 -9.59
CA LYS A 34 -0.03 -8.09 -9.02
C LYS A 34 -0.05 -9.15 -7.92
N ARG A 35 0.47 -10.35 -8.22
CA ARG A 35 0.51 -11.46 -7.24
C ARG A 35 1.31 -11.12 -5.99
N MET A 36 2.48 -10.49 -6.16
CA MET A 36 3.34 -10.08 -5.04
C MET A 36 2.65 -9.02 -4.17
N THR A 37 1.96 -8.07 -4.80
CA THR A 37 1.20 -7.02 -4.10
C THR A 37 0.02 -7.62 -3.34
N ASP A 38 -0.75 -8.52 -3.96
CA ASP A 38 -1.86 -9.23 -3.31
C ASP A 38 -1.36 -10.02 -2.08
N GLN A 39 -0.22 -10.71 -2.20
CA GLN A 39 0.35 -11.48 -1.10
C GLN A 39 0.82 -10.58 0.06
N ALA A 40 1.51 -9.48 -0.25
CA ALA A 40 1.97 -8.53 0.76
C ALA A 40 0.80 -7.88 1.50
N ALA A 41 -0.23 -7.44 0.77
CA ALA A 41 -1.44 -6.86 1.34
C ALA A 41 -2.15 -7.84 2.29
N ASN A 42 -2.35 -9.09 1.87
CA ASN A 42 -2.96 -10.11 2.72
C ASN A 42 -2.13 -10.39 3.99
N LYS A 43 -0.79 -10.44 3.87
CA LYS A 43 0.09 -10.65 5.01
C LYS A 43 0.01 -9.48 6.01
N VAL A 44 0.08 -8.24 5.53
CA VAL A 44 -0.03 -7.05 6.39
C VAL A 44 -1.39 -6.99 7.06
N LEU A 45 -2.48 -7.28 6.34
CA LEU A 45 -3.82 -7.30 6.92
C LEU A 45 -3.94 -8.30 8.07
N GLY A 46 -3.44 -9.53 7.89
CA GLY A 46 -3.44 -10.55 8.95
C GLY A 46 -2.60 -10.15 10.17
N ILE A 47 -1.48 -9.45 9.98
CA ILE A 47 -0.68 -8.91 11.09
C ILE A 47 -1.47 -7.84 11.85
N VAL A 48 -2.14 -6.93 11.13
CA VAL A 48 -2.95 -5.85 11.73
C VAL A 48 -4.13 -6.43 12.51
N GLU A 49 -4.86 -7.39 11.95
CA GLU A 49 -5.97 -8.07 12.62
C GLU A 49 -5.49 -8.73 13.94
N SER A 50 -4.38 -9.46 13.91
CA SER A 50 -3.84 -10.06 15.13
C SER A 50 -3.40 -9.02 16.16
N ALA A 51 -2.86 -7.87 15.73
CA ALA A 51 -2.47 -6.79 16.64
C ALA A 51 -3.69 -6.13 17.30
N GLN A 52 -4.80 -6.02 16.56
CA GLN A 52 -6.06 -5.47 17.06
C GLN A 52 -6.67 -6.37 18.14
N ASP A 53 -6.68 -7.69 17.92
CA ASP A 53 -7.18 -8.65 18.91
C ASP A 53 -6.39 -8.58 20.23
N ASP A 54 -5.07 -8.46 20.15
CA ASP A 54 -4.22 -8.27 21.32
C ASP A 54 -4.50 -6.96 22.04
N ALA A 55 -4.60 -5.86 21.28
CA ALA A 55 -4.87 -4.54 21.81
C ALA A 55 -6.21 -4.52 22.56
N GLN A 56 -7.24 -5.16 22.01
CA GLN A 56 -8.53 -5.32 22.67
C GLN A 56 -8.42 -6.15 23.96
N ALA A 57 -7.62 -7.23 23.97
CA ALA A 57 -7.41 -8.04 25.16
C ALA A 57 -6.74 -7.24 26.29
N VAL A 58 -5.68 -6.49 25.97
CA VAL A 58 -4.97 -5.62 26.93
C VAL A 58 -5.90 -4.50 27.43
N ALA A 59 -6.65 -3.85 26.53
CA ALA A 59 -7.60 -2.80 26.90
C ALA A 59 -8.66 -3.31 27.87
N ARG A 60 -9.28 -4.46 27.58
CA ARG A 60 -10.27 -5.10 28.46
C ARG A 60 -9.70 -5.39 29.84
N GLN A 61 -8.52 -6.01 29.91
CA GLN A 61 -7.83 -6.29 31.18
C GLN A 61 -7.52 -5.00 31.96
N GLY A 62 -7.11 -3.94 31.26
CA GLY A 62 -6.84 -2.63 31.85
C GLY A 62 -8.09 -2.00 32.46
N HIS A 63 -9.23 -2.06 31.76
CA HIS A 63 -10.51 -1.57 32.27
C HIS A 63 -10.98 -2.35 33.51
N GLU A 64 -10.95 -3.69 33.46
CA GLU A 64 -11.33 -4.53 34.60
C GLU A 64 -10.45 -4.30 35.84
N LEU A 65 -9.13 -4.13 35.62
CA LEU A 65 -8.18 -3.80 36.69
C LEU A 65 -8.46 -2.41 37.28
N SER A 66 -8.70 -1.41 36.43
CA SER A 66 -9.01 -0.04 36.85
C SER A 66 -10.27 0.01 37.71
N GLU A 67 -11.36 -0.62 37.29
CA GLU A 67 -12.59 -0.70 38.09
C GLU A 67 -12.37 -1.42 39.43
N SER A 68 -11.57 -2.48 39.43
CA SER A 68 -11.24 -3.22 40.65
C SER A 68 -10.40 -2.39 41.62
N LEU A 69 -9.45 -1.60 41.11
CA LEU A 69 -8.66 -0.66 41.90
C LEU A 69 -9.52 0.47 42.48
N GLN A 70 -10.42 1.05 41.69
CA GLN A 70 -11.33 2.09 42.16
C GLN A 70 -12.25 1.58 43.27
N ARG A 71 -12.84 0.39 43.10
CA ARG A 71 -13.65 -0.25 44.14
C ARG A 71 -12.85 -0.56 45.40
N LEU A 72 -11.59 -0.99 45.26
CA LEU A 72 -10.73 -1.23 46.42
C LEU A 72 -10.40 0.07 47.15
N ALA A 73 -10.09 1.15 46.42
CA ALA A 73 -9.74 2.45 46.98
C ALA A 73 -10.90 3.12 47.72
N ALA A 74 -12.14 2.89 47.27
CA ALA A 74 -13.35 3.39 47.92
C ALA A 74 -13.81 2.54 49.12
N ALA A 75 -13.23 1.35 49.33
CA ALA A 75 -13.63 0.48 50.42
C ALA A 75 -13.16 1.07 51.78
N PRO A 76 -14.05 1.15 52.79
CA PRO A 76 -13.73 1.73 54.09
C PRO A 76 -12.71 0.90 54.89
N ASP A 77 -12.57 -0.38 54.54
CA ASP A 77 -11.69 -1.35 55.18
C ASP A 77 -10.82 -2.09 54.14
N LEU A 78 -9.52 -1.77 54.14
CA LEU A 78 -8.53 -2.46 53.31
C LEU A 78 -7.73 -3.47 54.14
N SER A 79 -7.95 -4.76 53.90
CA SER A 79 -7.09 -5.80 54.48
C SER A 79 -5.76 -5.93 53.72
N VAL A 80 -4.69 -6.29 54.43
CA VAL A 80 -3.37 -6.56 53.84
C VAL A 80 -3.43 -7.67 52.79
N GLU A 81 -4.29 -8.67 52.98
CA GLU A 81 -4.49 -9.76 52.04
C GLU A 81 -5.11 -9.27 50.72
N ARG A 82 -6.17 -8.45 50.79
CA ARG A 82 -6.80 -7.84 49.61
C ARG A 82 -5.83 -6.91 48.88
N ALA A 83 -5.05 -6.11 49.61
CA ALA A 83 -4.01 -5.27 49.03
C ALA A 83 -2.96 -6.09 48.28
N ARG A 84 -2.46 -7.18 48.90
CA ARG A 84 -1.47 -8.06 48.26
C ARG A 84 -2.03 -8.77 47.03
N ALA A 85 -3.31 -9.18 47.06
CA ALA A 85 -3.98 -9.76 45.90
C ALA A 85 -4.06 -8.75 44.74
N MET A 86 -4.48 -7.52 45.01
CA MET A 86 -4.53 -6.46 43.99
C MET A 86 -3.14 -6.11 43.44
N MET A 87 -2.10 -6.04 44.29
CA MET A 87 -0.73 -5.83 43.82
C MET A 87 -0.28 -6.93 42.85
N ARG A 88 -0.65 -8.20 43.08
CA ARG A 88 -0.35 -9.30 42.16
C ARG A 88 -1.07 -9.15 40.82
N LEU A 89 -2.34 -8.72 40.84
CA LEU A 89 -3.09 -8.43 39.61
C LEU A 89 -2.46 -7.28 38.83
N CYS A 90 -2.07 -6.19 39.49
CA CYS A 90 -1.34 -5.09 38.85
C CYS A 90 -0.02 -5.55 38.23
N ALA A 91 0.76 -6.37 38.95
CA ALA A 91 2.02 -6.90 38.44
C ALA A 91 1.80 -7.81 37.22
N ALA A 92 0.77 -8.67 37.24
CA ALA A 92 0.42 -9.52 36.12
C ALA A 92 -0.01 -8.70 34.88
N TYR A 93 -0.86 -7.69 35.07
CA TYR A 93 -1.25 -6.77 34.00
C TYR A 93 -0.05 -6.01 33.44
N ALA A 94 0.82 -5.45 34.29
CA ALA A 94 2.01 -4.73 33.85
C ALA A 94 2.96 -5.62 33.03
N ALA A 95 3.15 -6.88 33.45
CA ALA A 95 3.92 -7.85 32.69
C ALA A 95 3.26 -8.19 31.33
N GLY A 96 1.94 -8.36 31.30
CA GLY A 96 1.17 -8.58 30.08
C GLY A 96 1.26 -7.41 29.10
N ALA A 97 1.10 -6.18 29.60
CA ALA A 97 1.21 -4.95 28.81
C ALA A 97 2.62 -4.75 28.24
N ALA A 98 3.67 -5.06 29.03
CA ALA A 98 5.05 -5.04 28.53
C ALA A 98 5.26 -6.09 27.42
N GLY A 99 4.76 -7.32 27.61
CA GLY A 99 4.81 -8.37 26.60
C GLY A 99 4.06 -8.01 25.32
N PHE A 100 2.92 -7.31 25.43
CA PHE A 100 2.20 -6.77 24.28
C PHE A 100 3.05 -5.72 23.53
N ALA A 101 3.71 -4.81 24.24
CA ALA A 101 4.59 -3.82 23.61
C ALA A 101 5.75 -4.48 22.84
N ASP A 102 6.37 -5.52 23.41
CA ASP A 102 7.39 -6.32 22.72
C ASP A 102 6.82 -7.04 21.49
N ARG A 103 5.60 -7.57 21.60
CA ARG A 103 4.90 -8.19 20.47
C ARG A 103 4.63 -7.19 19.36
N VAL A 104 4.12 -5.99 19.66
CA VAL A 104 3.89 -4.92 18.68
C VAL A 104 5.17 -4.59 17.92
N LYS A 105 6.31 -4.50 18.60
CA LYS A 105 7.61 -4.29 17.96
C LYS A 105 7.97 -5.43 16.99
N GLY A 106 7.69 -6.68 17.38
CA GLY A 106 7.83 -7.85 16.51
C GLY A 106 6.97 -7.74 15.26
N LEU A 107 5.68 -7.43 15.43
CA LEU A 107 4.72 -7.26 14.33
C LEU A 107 5.13 -6.11 13.38
N GLN A 108 5.64 -5.00 13.90
CA GLN A 108 6.19 -3.90 13.08
C GLN A 108 7.38 -4.37 12.23
N THR A 109 8.24 -5.22 12.80
CA THR A 109 9.36 -5.82 12.05
C THR A 109 8.83 -6.72 10.93
N GLU A 110 7.81 -7.53 11.21
CA GLU A 110 7.19 -8.40 10.21
C GLU A 110 6.50 -7.61 9.08
N ILE A 111 5.85 -6.49 9.40
CA ILE A 111 5.27 -5.57 8.40
C ILE A 111 6.40 -5.00 7.53
N MET A 112 7.48 -4.52 8.14
CA MET A 112 8.63 -3.98 7.39
C MET A 112 9.24 -5.03 6.45
N MET A 113 9.39 -6.28 6.90
CA MET A 113 9.85 -7.38 6.03
C MET A 113 8.83 -7.74 4.95
N ALA A 114 7.53 -7.57 5.23
CA ALA A 114 6.51 -7.77 4.22
C ALA A 114 6.53 -6.70 3.14
N GLN A 115 7.26 -5.58 3.31
CA GLN A 115 7.43 -4.50 2.34
C GLN A 115 8.48 -4.76 1.27
N ASP A 116 9.31 -5.81 1.38
CA ASP A 116 10.30 -6.18 0.35
C ASP A 116 9.68 -6.35 -1.05
N PHE A 117 8.38 -6.64 -1.15
CA PHE A 117 7.64 -6.68 -2.41
C PHE A 117 7.70 -5.35 -3.17
N GLN A 118 7.80 -4.21 -2.49
CA GLN A 118 7.75 -2.89 -3.10
C GLN A 118 9.02 -2.63 -3.93
N ASP A 119 10.20 -3.02 -3.43
CA ASP A 119 11.46 -2.92 -4.19
C ASP A 119 11.42 -3.83 -5.43
N LEU A 120 11.05 -5.10 -5.24
CA LEU A 120 10.89 -6.07 -6.34
C LEU A 120 9.87 -5.59 -7.38
N SER A 121 8.73 -5.04 -6.94
CA SER A 121 7.69 -4.53 -7.83
C SER A 121 8.18 -3.29 -8.60
N GLY A 122 8.88 -2.37 -7.93
CA GLY A 122 9.48 -1.20 -8.56
C GLY A 122 10.51 -1.59 -9.63
N GLN A 123 11.37 -2.57 -9.35
CA GLN A 123 12.31 -3.10 -10.33
C GLN A 123 11.61 -3.70 -11.56
N VAL A 124 10.52 -4.44 -11.35
CA VAL A 124 9.75 -5.05 -12.45
C VAL A 124 9.03 -3.99 -13.27
N ILE A 125 8.37 -3.01 -12.64
CA ILE A 125 7.71 -1.88 -13.32
C ILE A 125 8.73 -1.10 -14.16
N ASN A 126 9.93 -0.81 -13.63
CA ASN A 126 10.97 -0.12 -14.37
C ASN A 126 11.44 -0.90 -15.62
N LYS A 127 11.53 -2.23 -15.53
CA LYS A 127 11.83 -3.08 -16.70
C LYS A 127 10.73 -3.01 -17.75
N VAL A 128 9.47 -3.11 -17.33
CA VAL A 128 8.32 -2.98 -18.22
C VAL A 128 8.29 -1.60 -18.89
N LEU A 129 8.52 -0.52 -18.15
CA LEU A 129 8.66 0.82 -18.71
C LEU A 129 9.79 0.91 -19.74
N GLY A 130 10.92 0.24 -19.49
CA GLY A 130 12.03 0.16 -20.44
C GLY A 130 11.67 -0.55 -21.76
N MET A 131 10.76 -1.52 -21.72
CA MET A 131 10.24 -2.22 -22.91
C MET A 131 9.25 -1.34 -23.70
N LEU A 132 8.41 -0.58 -22.99
CA LEU A 132 7.33 0.20 -23.62
C LEU A 132 7.80 1.56 -24.16
N ARG A 133 8.70 2.27 -23.46
CA ARG A 133 9.15 3.63 -23.84
C ARG A 133 9.70 3.73 -25.27
N PRO A 134 10.52 2.79 -25.78
CA PRO A 134 11.04 2.88 -27.14
C PRO A 134 9.97 2.80 -28.23
N ALA A 135 8.78 2.25 -27.91
CA ALA A 135 7.67 2.16 -28.85
C ALA A 135 6.76 3.41 -28.84
N GLU A 136 6.87 4.28 -27.83
CA GLU A 136 5.97 5.42 -27.64
C GLU A 136 6.07 6.46 -28.76
N GLU A 137 7.28 6.98 -29.04
CA GLU A 137 7.49 8.00 -30.07
C GLU A 137 7.16 7.51 -31.50
N PRO A 138 7.57 6.29 -31.94
CA PRO A 138 7.17 5.76 -33.25
C PRO A 138 5.66 5.57 -33.40
N LEU A 139 4.95 5.17 -32.34
CA LEU A 139 3.49 5.02 -32.37
C LEU A 139 2.78 6.38 -32.47
N GLN A 140 3.26 7.40 -31.74
CA GLN A 140 2.74 8.77 -31.86
C GLN A 140 2.94 9.33 -33.28
N GLN A 141 4.12 9.12 -33.87
CA GLN A 141 4.40 9.55 -35.24
C GLN A 141 3.51 8.83 -36.27
N LEU A 142 3.25 7.53 -36.08
CA LEU A 142 2.35 6.76 -36.95
C LEU A 142 0.91 7.27 -36.87
N LEU A 143 0.42 7.61 -35.68
CA LEU A 143 -0.91 8.19 -35.49
C LEU A 143 -1.02 9.59 -36.13
N ALA A 144 -0.03 10.46 -35.91
CA ALA A 144 0.00 11.81 -36.49
C ALA A 144 0.06 11.79 -38.04
N GLY A 145 0.71 10.78 -38.62
CA GLY A 145 0.71 10.54 -40.07
C GLY A 145 -0.65 10.11 -40.62
N GLN A 146 -1.47 9.39 -39.84
CA GLN A 146 -2.81 8.99 -40.25
C GLN A 146 -3.86 10.11 -40.10
N GLU A 147 -3.67 11.07 -39.20
CA GLU A 147 -4.54 12.24 -39.06
C GLU A 147 -4.54 13.15 -40.30
N HIS A 148 -3.51 13.06 -41.15
CA HIS A 148 -3.48 13.77 -42.44
C HIS A 148 -4.26 13.04 -43.57
N ALA A 149 -4.85 11.87 -43.30
CA ALA A 149 -5.60 11.08 -44.29
C ALA A 149 -7.12 11.06 -44.08
N ALA A 150 -7.67 11.71 -43.05
CA ALA A 150 -9.12 11.84 -42.85
C ALA A 150 -9.50 13.29 -42.50
N PRO A 151 -10.53 13.89 -43.14
CA PRO A 151 -11.00 15.20 -42.72
C PRO A 151 -11.61 15.10 -41.32
N ALA A 152 -11.13 15.95 -40.43
CA ALA A 152 -11.54 16.05 -39.03
C ALA A 152 -13.06 16.10 -38.87
N THR A 153 -13.63 15.07 -38.25
CA THR A 153 -14.88 15.16 -37.47
C THR A 153 -14.93 14.00 -36.48
N ALA A 154 -14.29 14.14 -35.32
CA ALA A 154 -14.66 13.36 -34.14
C ALA A 154 -14.34 14.21 -32.92
N ALA A 155 -15.40 14.53 -32.18
CA ALA A 155 -15.35 15.35 -30.99
C ALA A 155 -14.39 14.77 -29.95
N GLU A 156 -13.68 15.66 -29.27
CA GLU A 156 -12.84 15.38 -28.13
C GLU A 156 -13.67 14.77 -26.99
N GLU A 157 -13.84 13.44 -26.99
CA GLU A 157 -14.09 12.72 -25.75
C GLU A 157 -12.74 12.58 -25.04
N GLN A 158 -12.46 13.57 -24.19
CA GLN A 158 -11.44 13.49 -23.16
C GLN A 158 -11.72 12.25 -22.29
N LEU A 159 -11.12 11.13 -22.66
CA LEU A 159 -10.89 10.03 -21.74
C LEU A 159 -9.93 10.57 -20.69
N ALA A 160 -10.51 11.05 -19.59
CA ALA A 160 -9.80 11.32 -18.36
C ALA A 160 -9.15 9.98 -17.95
N GLY A 161 -7.90 9.78 -18.35
CA GLY A 161 -7.02 8.84 -17.70
C GLY A 161 -7.11 9.09 -16.21
N VAL A 162 -7.05 8.05 -15.39
CA VAL A 162 -7.06 8.16 -13.93
C VAL A 162 -6.07 9.25 -13.54
N GLN A 163 -6.61 10.42 -13.24
CA GLN A 163 -5.88 11.51 -12.62
C GLN A 163 -5.64 10.98 -11.21
N THR A 164 -4.54 10.26 -11.01
CA THR A 164 -3.97 10.20 -9.66
C THR A 164 -3.76 11.65 -9.30
N PRO A 165 -4.39 12.17 -8.23
CA PRO A 165 -4.12 13.53 -7.80
C PRO A 165 -2.60 13.65 -7.67
N ASP A 166 -1.99 14.52 -8.47
CA ASP A 166 -0.59 14.95 -8.33
C ASP A 166 -0.40 15.81 -7.06
N LYS A 167 -1.21 15.51 -6.04
CA LYS A 167 -0.96 15.76 -4.65
C LYS A 167 -0.41 14.46 -4.10
N ALA A 168 0.90 14.28 -4.22
CA ALA A 168 1.60 13.60 -3.13
C ALA A 168 1.06 14.25 -1.85
N LEU A 169 0.33 13.48 -1.04
CA LEU A 169 -0.22 13.96 0.24
C LEU A 169 0.93 14.67 0.95
N GLN A 170 0.84 15.99 1.05
CA GLN A 170 1.80 16.72 1.85
C GLN A 170 1.51 16.34 3.29
N GLN A 171 2.56 16.32 4.11
CA GLN A 171 2.53 15.79 5.48
C GLN A 171 1.42 16.41 6.35
N ASP A 172 1.00 17.63 6.00
CA ASP A 172 -0.11 18.35 6.62
C ASP A 172 -1.50 17.70 6.39
N ASP A 173 -1.70 17.01 5.27
CA ASP A 173 -2.94 16.28 4.96
C ASP A 173 -3.06 15.00 5.82
N VAL A 174 -1.93 14.40 6.20
CA VAL A 174 -1.89 13.22 7.07
C VAL A 174 -2.20 13.61 8.51
N ASP A 175 -1.66 14.73 8.99
CA ASP A 175 -1.94 15.25 10.33
C ASP A 175 -3.41 15.67 10.49
N ALA A 176 -4.02 16.22 9.45
CA ALA A 176 -5.45 16.54 9.44
C ALA A 176 -6.33 15.27 9.54
N MET A 177 -5.97 14.20 8.83
CA MET A 177 -6.68 12.92 8.90
C MET A 177 -6.49 12.22 10.26
N LEU A 178 -5.31 12.34 10.87
CA LEU A 178 -5.06 11.81 12.22
C LEU A 178 -5.87 12.55 13.29
N ALA A 179 -6.01 13.87 13.16
CA ALA A 179 -6.84 14.69 14.04
C ALA A 179 -8.34 14.37 13.91
N GLU A 180 -8.82 14.07 12.69
CA GLU A 180 -10.22 13.66 12.46
C GLU A 180 -10.52 12.26 13.05
N MET A 181 -9.51 11.39 13.11
CA MET A 181 -9.61 10.06 13.73
C MET A 181 -9.37 10.05 15.26
N GLY A 182 -9.13 11.22 15.87
CA GLY A 182 -9.07 11.36 17.32
C GLY A 182 -7.74 10.97 17.97
N PHE A 183 -6.63 11.09 17.25
CA PHE A 183 -5.26 11.05 17.82
C PHE A 183 -4.68 12.44 17.99
#